data_AF-A0AAD0KV78-F1
#
_entry.id   AF-A0AAD0KV78-F1
#
_cell.length_a   1.000
_cell.length_b   1.000
_cell.length_c   1.000
_cell.angle_alpha   90.00
_cell.angle_beta   90.00
_cell.angle_gamma   90.00
#
_symmetry.space_group_name_H-M   'P 1'
#
loop_
_entity.id
_entity.type
_entity.pdbx_description
1 polymer ?
#
loop_
_entity_poly.entity_id
_entity_poly.type
_entity_poly.pdbx_seq_one_letter_code
_entity_poly.pdbx_strand_id
1 'polypeptide(L)' 'MYVRIGLHTGRLIPGHIGFGRKMEYAVTEGDAVNAAKRVEALNPEMETRILITCRVF' A
#
# COMPACT_ATOMS: atom_id res chain seq x y z
N MET A 1 -18.06 13.26 0.34
CA MET A 1 -16.74 12.66 0.02
C MET A 1 -16.39 11.73 1.17
N TYR A 2 -16.11 10.45 0.89
CA TYR A 2 -15.76 9.46 1.91
C TYR A 2 -14.34 8.95 1.65
N VAL A 3 -13.55 8.83 2.70
CA VAL A 3 -12.17 8.32 2.64
C VAL A 3 -12.17 6.88 3.14
N ARG A 4 -11.42 6.02 2.48
CA ARG A 4 -11.18 4.63 2.86
C ARG A 4 -9.68 4.39 2.98
N ILE A 5 -9.30 3.57 3.93
CA ILE A 5 -7.90 3.36 4.31
C ILE A 5 -7.62 1.86 4.37
N GLY A 6 -6.53 1.43 3.74
CA GLY A 6 -5.99 0.07 3.85
C GLY A 6 -4.60 0.11 4.47
N LEU A 7 -4.38 -0.68 5.51
CA LEU A 7 -3.09 -0.79 6.21
C LEU A 7 -2.56 -2.23 6.10
N HIS A 8 -1.31 -2.34 5.66
CA HIS A 8 -0.60 -3.61 5.55
C HIS A 8 0.90 -3.42 5.80
N THR A 9 1.51 -4.35 6.53
CA THR A 9 2.98 -4.37 6.70
C THR A 9 3.59 -5.58 6.02
N GLY A 10 4.76 -5.38 5.43
CA GLY A 10 5.49 -6.44 4.76
C GLY A 10 6.88 -5.99 4.35
N ARG A 11 7.68 -6.94 3.85
CA ARG A 11 9.03 -6.64 3.39
C ARG A 11 8.97 -5.75 2.17
N LEU A 12 9.85 -4.75 2.16
CA LEU A 12 9.96 -3.77 1.10
C LEU A 12 11.42 -3.55 0.76
N ILE A 13 11.70 -3.36 -0.52
CA ILE A 13 13.04 -3.08 -1.02
C ILE A 13 13.08 -1.57 -1.30
N PRO A 14 13.77 -0.77 -0.46
CA PRO A 14 13.95 0.64 -0.76
C PRO A 14 14.89 0.78 -1.97
N GLY A 15 14.59 1.70 -2.88
CA GLY A 15 15.41 1.93 -4.07
C GLY A 15 15.11 3.26 -4.73
N HIS A 16 15.92 3.61 -5.72
CA HIS A 16 15.61 4.71 -6.62
C HIS A 16 14.94 4.14 -7.86
N ILE A 17 13.77 4.67 -8.21
CA ILE A 17 13.05 4.29 -9.43
C ILE A 17 13.01 5.47 -10.37
N GLY A 18 13.32 5.21 -11.64
CA GLY A 18 13.24 6.18 -12.73
C GLY A 18 14.61 6.50 -13.33
N PHE A 19 14.60 7.34 -14.36
CA PHE A 19 15.78 7.71 -15.12
C PHE A 19 15.76 9.21 -15.44
N GLY A 20 16.93 9.84 -15.42
CA GLY A 20 17.07 11.27 -15.70
C GLY A 20 16.43 12.17 -14.62
N ARG A 21 15.58 13.12 -15.03
CA ARG A 21 15.00 14.13 -14.12
C ARG A 21 13.75 13.67 -13.36
N LYS A 22 13.25 12.46 -13.64
CA LYS A 22 12.14 11.81 -12.91
C LYS A 22 12.69 10.66 -12.09
N MET A 23 13.47 11.00 -11.06
CA MET A 23 13.99 10.05 -10.10
C MET A 23 13.17 10.21 -8.83
N GLU A 24 12.33 9.23 -8.56
CA GLU A 24 11.51 9.22 -7.35
C GLU A 24 12.17 8.28 -6.34
N TYR A 25 12.25 8.72 -5.08
CA TYR A 25 12.52 7.82 -3.97
C TYR A 25 11.26 7.00 -3.73
N ALA A 26 11.04 6.04 -4.61
CA ALA A 26 9.91 5.15 -4.57
C ALA A 26 10.38 3.82 -3.99
N VAL A 27 9.63 3.31 -3.02
CA VAL A 27 9.84 1.95 -2.52
C VAL A 27 9.54 1.01 -3.68
N THR A 28 10.61 0.54 -4.33
CA THR A 28 10.59 -0.30 -5.53
C THR A 28 9.78 -1.55 -5.29
N GLU A 29 8.56 -1.57 -5.83
CA GLU A 29 7.65 -2.72 -5.91
C GLU A 29 7.75 -3.74 -4.76
N GLY A 30 7.02 -3.48 -3.67
CA GLY A 30 6.82 -4.47 -2.61
C GLY A 30 5.40 -5.05 -2.69
N ASP A 31 5.28 -6.37 -2.54
CA ASP A 31 3.98 -7.05 -2.29
C ASP A 31 3.20 -6.33 -1.18
N ALA A 32 3.89 -5.71 -0.22
CA ALA A 32 3.28 -4.93 0.84
C ALA A 32 2.44 -3.73 0.34
N VAL A 33 2.89 -3.01 -0.69
CA VAL A 33 2.17 -1.84 -1.24
C VAL A 33 0.96 -2.30 -2.04
N ASN A 34 1.13 -3.36 -2.83
CA ASN A 34 0.04 -3.94 -3.61
C ASN A 34 -1.01 -4.59 -2.69
N ALA A 35 -0.59 -5.21 -1.59
CA ALA A 35 -1.47 -5.73 -0.56
C ALA A 35 -2.24 -4.61 0.14
N ALA A 36 -1.59 -3.50 0.54
CA ALA A 36 -2.30 -2.36 1.14
C ALA A 36 -3.38 -1.77 0.22
N LYS A 37 -3.09 -1.64 -1.09
CA LYS A 37 -4.07 -1.22 -2.10
C LYS A 37 -5.25 -2.19 -2.22
N ARG A 38 -4.98 -3.50 -2.26
CA ARG A 38 -6.03 -4.52 -2.28
C ARG A 38 -6.90 -4.46 -1.02
N VAL A 39 -6.29 -4.21 0.14
CA VAL A 39 -6.99 -4.06 1.43
C VAL A 39 -7.88 -2.81 1.44
N GLU A 40 -7.43 -1.69 0.89
CA GLU A 40 -8.29 -0.51 0.74
C GLU A 40 -9.48 -0.81 -0.18
N ALA A 41 -9.24 -1.51 -1.28
CA ALA A 41 -10.26 -1.88 -2.26
C ALA A 41 -11.31 -2.87 -1.72
N LEU A 42 -11.01 -3.60 -0.64
CA LEU A 42 -11.95 -4.50 0.06
C LEU A 42 -12.90 -3.77 1.02
N ASN A 43 -12.62 -2.51 1.36
CA ASN A 43 -13.46 -1.73 2.28
C ASN A 43 -14.95 -1.66 1.86
N PRO A 44 -15.31 -1.48 0.56
CA PRO A 44 -16.70 -1.48 0.11
C PRO A 44 -17.40 -2.84 0.30
N GLU A 45 -16.69 -3.95 0.10
CA GLU A 45 -17.26 -5.30 0.25
C GLU A 45 -17.49 -5.67 1.71
N MET A 46 -16.65 -5.15 2.62
CA MET A 46 -16.77 -5.37 4.06
C MET A 46 -17.55 -4.27 4.78
N GLU A 47 -18.10 -3.29 4.05
CA GLU A 47 -18.80 -2.12 4.61
C GLU A 47 -17.99 -1.36 5.68
N THR A 48 -16.67 -1.37 5.54
CA THR A 48 -15.73 -0.73 6.46
C THR A 48 -15.10 0.51 5.84
N ARG A 49 -14.52 1.37 6.68
CA ARG A 49 -13.72 2.53 6.21
C ARG A 49 -12.22 2.35 6.41
N ILE A 50 -11.84 1.43 7.30
CA ILE A 50 -10.47 1.15 7.67
C ILE A 50 -10.34 -0.36 7.76
N LEU A 51 -9.45 -0.93 6.94
CA LEU A 51 -9.09 -2.34 6.99
C LEU A 51 -7.60 -2.47 7.26
N ILE A 52 -7.28 -3.41 8.17
CA ILE A 52 -5.91 -3.66 8.65
C ILE A 52 -5.67 -5.16 8.57
N THR A 53 -4.59 -5.58 7.91
CA THR A 53 -4.22 -7.00 7.87
C THR A 53 -3.59 -7.45 9.19
N CYS A 54 -3.77 -8.71 9.58
CA CYS A 54 -3.24 -9.25 10.85
C CYS A 54 -1.71 -9.18 11.01
N ARG A 55 -0.96 -9.11 9.90
CA ARG A 55 0.49 -8.91 9.93
C ARG A 55 0.78 -7.43 10.13
N VAL A 56 0.78 -7.02 11.39
CA VAL A 56 1.29 -5.73 11.89
C VAL A 56 2.04 -6.04 13.18
N PHE A 57 3.20 -6.71 13.08
CA PHE A 57 4.32 -6.69 14.02
C PHE A 57 5.51 -7.41 13.37
#